data_AF-A0A928VZI3-F1
#
_entry.id   AF-A0A928VZI3-F1
#
_cell.length_a   1.000
_cell.length_b   1.000
_cell.length_c   1.000
_cell.angle_alpha   90.00
_cell.angle_beta   90.00
_cell.angle_gamma   90.00
#
_symmetry.space_group_name_H-M   'P 1'
#
loop_
_entity.id
_entity.type
_entity.pdbx_description
1 polymer ?
#
loop_
_entity_poly.entity_id
_entity_poly.type
_entity_poly.pdbx_seq_one_letter_code
_entity_poly.pdbx_strand_id
1 'polypeptide(L)'
;MLSTNFGGSSFKATVMTTMLASTLLNRGSVGAQIVSDGTTNTKVTVNQNISSIAGGIQSGINLFHSFEQFSLTTDSTASFDNGLDVENIFSRVTGGVSEIDGLIQTQGNADLFFLNPAGIIFGANAQLDVGGSFIATTGDRLIFEDGTEFGAVNPEKSLLTVSFPVGLQYGNGGAIALLPNANRVFSSSGLNV
;
A
#
# COMPACT_ATOMS: atom_id res chain seq x y z
N MET A 1 -51.56 30.65 59.44
CA MET A 1 -50.55 31.03 60.43
C MET A 1 -49.24 30.42 59.97
N LEU A 2 -48.41 31.17 59.23
CA LEU A 2 -47.15 31.80 59.71
C LEU A 2 -46.26 30.81 60.48
N SER A 3 -45.16 30.33 59.86
CA SER A 3 -43.75 30.79 60.03
C SER A 3 -43.10 30.19 61.30
N THR A 4 -41.82 29.80 61.40
CA THR A 4 -40.63 29.58 60.53
C THR A 4 -39.53 28.96 61.44
N ASN A 5 -38.48 28.37 60.83
CA ASN A 5 -37.06 28.33 61.31
C ASN A 5 -36.65 27.34 62.43
N PHE A 6 -35.40 26.83 62.54
CA PHE A 6 -34.15 26.88 61.76
C PHE A 6 -33.24 25.72 62.25
N GLY A 7 -32.31 25.26 61.39
CA GLY A 7 -30.96 24.90 61.85
C GLY A 7 -30.60 23.41 61.84
N GLY A 8 -29.56 23.06 61.07
CA GLY A 8 -28.88 21.77 61.20
C GLY A 8 -28.17 21.30 59.93
N SER A 9 -27.17 22.05 59.47
CA SER A 9 -26.26 21.61 58.41
C SER A 9 -25.45 20.39 58.87
N SER A 10 -25.45 19.30 58.11
CA SER A 10 -24.31 18.39 58.08
C SER A 10 -23.90 18.11 56.64
N PHE A 11 -22.71 18.59 56.30
CA PHE A 11 -22.04 18.42 55.03
C PHE A 11 -21.54 16.98 54.98
N LYS A 12 -22.17 16.11 54.18
CA LYS A 12 -21.58 14.83 53.80
C LYS A 12 -21.09 14.93 52.38
N ALA A 13 -19.80 15.20 52.25
CA ALA A 13 -19.05 15.09 51.01
C ALA A 13 -19.07 13.63 50.55
N THR A 14 -19.93 13.31 49.58
CA THR A 14 -19.79 12.07 48.82
C THR A 14 -18.81 12.35 47.70
N VAL A 15 -17.60 11.80 47.87
CA VAL A 15 -16.50 11.83 46.92
C VAL A 15 -17.00 11.39 45.54
N MET A 16 -16.93 12.30 44.57
CA MET A 16 -17.03 11.98 43.15
C MET A 16 -15.76 11.21 42.80
N THR A 17 -15.82 9.88 42.83
CA THR A 17 -14.71 9.04 42.36
C THR A 17 -14.65 9.19 40.84
N THR A 18 -13.75 10.03 40.37
CA THR A 18 -13.45 10.17 38.94
C THR A 18 -12.93 8.84 38.40
N MET A 19 -13.64 8.31 37.39
CA MET A 19 -13.18 7.24 36.53
C MET A 19 -11.85 7.63 35.89
N LEU A 20 -10.78 6.88 36.17
CA LEU A 20 -9.64 6.76 35.30
C LEU A 20 -9.67 5.36 34.70
N ALA A 21 -10.50 5.19 33.67
CA ALA A 21 -10.36 4.08 32.74
C ALA A 21 -9.12 4.38 31.87
N SER A 22 -7.98 3.83 32.27
CA SER A 22 -6.79 3.79 31.44
C SER A 22 -7.06 2.91 30.23
N THR A 23 -7.58 3.50 29.16
CA THR A 23 -7.57 2.88 27.83
C THR A 23 -6.10 2.73 27.42
N LEU A 24 -5.57 1.54 27.60
CA LEU A 24 -4.37 1.10 26.88
C LEU A 24 -4.70 1.25 25.39
N LEU A 25 -4.13 2.27 24.76
CA LEU A 25 -4.08 2.34 23.31
C LEU A 25 -3.26 1.14 22.87
N ASN A 26 -3.94 0.07 22.49
CA ASN A 26 -3.34 -1.02 21.75
C ASN A 26 -2.93 -0.40 20.40
N ARG A 27 -1.74 0.19 20.35
CA ARG A 27 -1.06 0.49 19.10
C ARG A 27 -0.70 -0.87 18.52
N GLY A 28 -1.67 -1.48 17.84
CA GLY A 28 -1.37 -2.59 16.96
C GLY A 28 -0.20 -2.15 16.10
N SER A 29 0.86 -2.96 16.06
CA SER A 29 1.89 -2.80 15.05
C SER A 29 1.14 -2.73 13.72
N VAL A 30 1.17 -1.58 13.07
CA VAL A 30 0.67 -1.48 11.70
C VAL A 30 1.67 -2.29 10.91
N GLY A 31 1.37 -3.57 10.67
CA GLY A 31 2.18 -4.37 9.76
C GLY A 31 2.07 -3.78 8.36
N ALA A 32 2.99 -4.16 7.47
CA ALA A 32 2.80 -3.95 6.04
C ALA A 32 1.37 -4.35 5.64
N GLN A 33 0.69 -3.45 4.94
CA GLN A 33 -0.70 -3.65 4.54
C GLN A 33 -0.74 -3.81 3.04
N ILE A 34 -0.72 -5.07 2.61
CA ILE A 34 -0.92 -5.46 1.22
C ILE A 34 -2.19 -6.28 1.16
N VAL A 35 -3.22 -5.73 0.51
CA VAL A 35 -4.55 -6.32 0.43
C VAL A 35 -4.96 -6.35 -1.03
N SER A 36 -5.27 -7.55 -1.53
CA SER A 36 -5.84 -7.74 -2.88
C SER A 36 -7.23 -7.11 -2.95
N ASP A 37 -7.57 -6.46 -4.07
CA ASP A 37 -8.95 -5.99 -4.30
C ASP A 37 -9.86 -7.06 -4.95
N GLY A 38 -9.32 -8.25 -5.23
CA GLY A 38 -10.05 -9.37 -5.79
C GLY A 38 -10.18 -9.37 -7.32
N THR A 39 -9.74 -8.33 -8.03
CA THR A 39 -10.00 -8.20 -9.48
C THR A 39 -9.03 -8.98 -10.39
N THR A 40 -7.89 -9.43 -9.85
CA THR A 40 -6.86 -10.15 -10.61
C THR A 40 -6.45 -11.48 -9.99
N ASN A 41 -7.26 -12.10 -9.12
CA ASN A 41 -6.87 -13.33 -8.40
C ASN A 41 -5.53 -13.21 -7.65
N THR A 42 -5.12 -11.99 -7.29
CA THR A 42 -3.89 -11.74 -6.53
C THR A 42 -4.04 -12.33 -5.14
N LYS A 43 -3.04 -13.09 -4.70
CA LYS A 43 -2.98 -13.75 -3.40
C LYS A 43 -1.81 -13.17 -2.60
N VAL A 44 -2.11 -12.71 -1.40
CA VAL A 44 -1.09 -12.18 -0.47
C VAL A 44 -1.02 -13.12 0.72
N THR A 45 0.16 -13.67 0.98
CA THR A 45 0.44 -14.47 2.18
C THR A 45 1.51 -13.77 3.00
N VAL A 46 1.18 -13.43 4.24
CA VAL A 46 2.10 -12.74 5.15
C VAL A 46 2.77 -13.77 6.07
N ASN A 47 4.10 -13.80 6.06
CA ASN A 47 4.91 -14.56 7.01
C ASN A 47 5.91 -13.60 7.67
N GLN A 48 5.70 -13.33 8.96
CA GLN A 48 6.45 -12.31 9.69
C GLN A 48 6.35 -10.96 8.98
N ASN A 49 7.47 -10.44 8.47
CA ASN A 49 7.55 -9.15 7.80
C ASN A 49 7.54 -9.28 6.26
N ILE A 50 7.44 -10.49 5.73
CA ILE A 50 7.45 -10.75 4.29
C ILE A 50 6.02 -11.01 3.82
N SER A 51 5.54 -10.14 2.94
CA SER A 51 4.31 -10.31 2.18
C SER A 51 4.64 -10.96 0.83
N SER A 52 4.42 -12.27 0.72
CA SER A 52 4.54 -12.99 -0.54
C SER A 52 3.30 -12.74 -1.39
N ILE A 53 3.51 -12.23 -2.60
CA ILE A 53 2.50 -11.87 -3.58
C ILE A 53 2.57 -12.89 -4.71
N ALA A 54 1.57 -13.74 -4.81
CA ALA A 54 1.47 -14.81 -5.80
C ALA A 54 0.12 -14.78 -6.52
N GLY A 55 -0.09 -15.71 -7.46
CA GLY A 55 -1.29 -15.73 -8.28
C GLY A 55 -1.25 -14.59 -9.29
N GLY A 56 -2.31 -13.78 -9.36
CA GLY A 56 -2.46 -12.81 -10.45
C GLY A 56 -3.13 -13.42 -11.67
N ILE A 57 -3.27 -12.62 -12.72
CA ILE A 57 -3.67 -13.12 -14.04
C ILE A 57 -2.49 -12.92 -14.98
N GLN A 58 -2.00 -14.02 -15.56
CA GLN A 58 -0.93 -13.99 -16.55
C GLN A 58 -1.51 -14.03 -17.96
N SER A 59 -1.01 -13.17 -18.84
CA SER A 59 -1.30 -13.14 -20.26
C SER A 59 0.02 -13.03 -21.03
N GLY A 60 0.49 -14.16 -21.55
CA GLY A 60 1.83 -14.24 -22.15
C GLY A 60 2.91 -13.91 -21.12
N ILE A 61 3.75 -12.93 -21.45
CA ILE A 61 4.85 -12.44 -20.60
C ILE A 61 4.40 -11.42 -19.53
N ASN A 62 3.11 -11.04 -19.54
CA ASN A 62 2.56 -10.02 -18.66
C ASN A 62 1.84 -10.66 -17.47
N LEU A 63 2.15 -10.24 -16.25
CA LEU A 63 1.49 -10.65 -15.02
C LEU A 63 0.78 -9.45 -14.38
N PHE A 64 -0.52 -9.58 -14.14
CA PHE A 64 -1.34 -8.51 -13.61
C PHE A 64 -1.71 -8.75 -12.14
N HIS A 65 -1.41 -7.77 -11.30
CA HIS A 65 -1.77 -7.73 -9.88
C HIS A 65 -2.60 -6.50 -9.54
N SER A 66 -3.51 -6.66 -8.58
CA SER A 66 -4.43 -5.59 -8.17
C SER A 66 -4.65 -5.62 -6.68
N PHE A 67 -4.51 -4.46 -6.06
CA PHE A 67 -4.51 -4.28 -4.63
C PHE A 67 -5.51 -3.19 -4.26
N GLU A 68 -6.25 -3.39 -3.20
CA GLU A 68 -6.98 -2.29 -2.55
C GLU A 68 -5.99 -1.41 -1.79
N GLN A 69 -4.99 -2.03 -1.16
CA GLN A 69 -3.99 -1.34 -0.35
C GLN A 69 -2.62 -1.97 -0.58
N PHE A 70 -1.59 -1.14 -0.69
CA PHE A 70 -0.21 -1.58 -0.82
C PHE A 70 0.68 -0.57 -0.10
N SER A 71 1.05 -0.88 1.14
CA SER A 71 1.99 -0.10 1.94
C SER A 71 2.96 -1.03 2.68
N LEU A 72 4.19 -0.58 2.83
CA LEU A 72 5.28 -1.27 3.50
C LEU A 72 5.79 -0.42 4.66
N THR A 73 5.94 -1.05 5.82
CA THR A 73 6.66 -0.45 6.95
C THR A 73 8.15 -0.75 6.87
N THR A 74 8.94 -0.09 7.70
CA THR A 74 10.35 -0.45 7.92
C THR A 74 10.53 -1.95 8.16
N ASP A 75 11.60 -2.51 7.59
CA ASP A 75 11.97 -3.93 7.67
C ASP A 75 10.92 -4.92 7.14
N SER A 76 9.92 -4.43 6.40
CA SER A 76 8.96 -5.28 5.67
C SER A 76 9.30 -5.42 4.20
N THR A 77 8.90 -6.54 3.62
CA THR A 77 9.17 -6.89 2.22
C THR A 77 7.88 -7.21 1.48
N ALA A 78 7.64 -6.56 0.35
CA ALA A 78 6.73 -7.06 -0.68
C ALA A 78 7.53 -7.94 -1.65
N SER A 79 7.21 -9.23 -1.71
CA SER A 79 7.90 -10.18 -2.58
C SER A 79 6.96 -10.68 -3.65
N PHE A 80 7.12 -10.21 -4.89
CA PHE A 80 6.44 -10.80 -6.04
C PHE A 80 7.04 -12.17 -6.34
N ASP A 81 6.22 -13.21 -6.26
CA ASP A 81 6.55 -14.60 -6.57
C ASP A 81 6.12 -14.91 -8.00
N ASN A 82 6.72 -14.19 -8.95
CA ASN A 82 6.49 -14.36 -10.38
C ASN A 82 7.32 -15.52 -10.95
N GLY A 83 6.82 -16.14 -12.02
CA GLY A 83 7.60 -17.07 -12.82
C GLY A 83 8.76 -16.37 -13.55
N LEU A 84 9.80 -17.13 -13.90
CA LEU A 84 10.96 -16.61 -14.65
C LEU A 84 10.63 -16.29 -16.12
N ASP A 85 9.48 -16.74 -16.61
CA ASP A 85 8.89 -16.44 -17.91
C ASP A 85 8.11 -15.12 -17.95
N VAL A 86 7.87 -14.49 -16.79
CA VAL A 86 7.23 -13.18 -16.70
C VAL A 86 8.28 -12.10 -16.95
N GLU A 87 8.03 -11.26 -17.94
CA GLU A 87 8.88 -10.09 -18.26
C GLU A 87 8.30 -8.81 -17.69
N ASN A 88 6.97 -8.69 -17.55
CA ASN A 88 6.32 -7.49 -17.05
C ASN A 88 5.33 -7.81 -15.93
N ILE A 89 5.45 -7.12 -14.81
CA ILE A 89 4.49 -7.15 -13.71
C ILE A 89 3.76 -5.81 -13.69
N PHE A 90 2.45 -5.84 -13.95
CA PHE A 90 1.57 -4.69 -13.87
C PHE A 90 0.78 -4.73 -12.57
N SER A 91 1.13 -3.86 -11.64
CA SER A 91 0.48 -3.72 -10.34
C SER A 91 -0.31 -2.43 -10.26
N ARG A 92 -1.58 -2.52 -9.83
CA ARG A 92 -2.40 -1.34 -9.53
C ARG A 92 -2.87 -1.33 -8.08
N VAL A 93 -2.98 -0.14 -7.51
CA VAL A 93 -3.63 0.12 -6.22
C VAL A 93 -4.91 0.91 -6.47
N THR A 94 -6.04 0.37 -6.02
CA THR A 94 -7.38 0.90 -6.28
C THR A 94 -7.97 1.68 -5.11
N GLY A 95 -7.35 1.57 -3.94
CA GLY A 95 -7.73 2.32 -2.73
C GLY A 95 -6.83 3.51 -2.45
N GLY A 96 -6.28 3.56 -1.23
CA GLY A 96 -5.59 4.73 -0.68
C GLY A 96 -4.14 4.92 -1.14
N VAL A 97 -3.48 5.89 -0.51
CA VAL A 97 -2.05 6.20 -0.74
C VAL A 97 -1.17 5.01 -0.38
N SER A 98 -0.14 4.78 -1.18
CA SER A 98 0.92 3.81 -0.88
C SER A 98 2.05 4.47 -0.11
N GLU A 99 2.29 4.04 1.12
CA GLU A 99 3.49 4.40 1.90
C GLU A 99 4.49 3.25 1.83
N ILE A 100 5.62 3.46 1.16
CA ILE A 100 6.64 2.45 0.89
C ILE A 100 7.88 2.78 1.71
N ASP A 101 7.99 2.22 2.91
CA ASP A 101 9.17 2.36 3.79
C ASP A 101 9.89 1.02 3.98
N GLY A 102 9.82 0.12 3.00
CA GLY A 102 10.43 -1.21 3.06
C GLY A 102 10.97 -1.66 1.70
N LEU A 103 11.21 -2.96 1.56
CA LEU A 103 11.75 -3.57 0.34
C LEU A 103 10.64 -4.04 -0.59
N ILE A 104 10.68 -3.63 -1.86
CA ILE A 104 9.93 -4.27 -2.94
C ILE A 104 10.91 -5.13 -3.74
N GLN A 105 10.58 -6.42 -3.92
CA GLN A 105 11.41 -7.36 -4.68
C GLN A 105 10.61 -8.19 -5.67
N THR A 106 11.26 -8.55 -6.79
CA THR A 106 10.71 -9.44 -7.84
C THR A 106 11.64 -10.63 -8.10
N GLN A 107 11.17 -11.66 -8.80
CA GLN A 107 12.02 -12.76 -9.26
C GLN A 107 12.50 -12.54 -10.70
N GLY A 108 13.72 -13.01 -11.00
CA GLY A 108 14.28 -12.92 -12.35
C GLY A 108 14.50 -11.48 -12.81
N ASN A 109 14.29 -11.23 -14.10
CA ASN A 109 14.55 -9.92 -14.73
C ASN A 109 13.27 -9.14 -15.04
N ALA A 110 12.17 -9.40 -14.33
CA ALA A 110 10.88 -8.78 -14.63
C ALA A 110 10.91 -7.26 -14.36
N ASP A 111 10.32 -6.49 -15.27
CA ASP A 111 9.97 -5.09 -15.05
C ASP A 111 8.76 -5.01 -14.11
N LEU A 112 8.73 -4.04 -13.20
CA LEU A 112 7.61 -3.78 -12.31
C LEU A 112 7.02 -2.39 -12.57
N PHE A 113 5.78 -2.38 -13.05
CA PHE A 113 4.95 -1.20 -13.21
C PHE A 113 4.00 -1.09 -12.01
N PHE A 114 4.10 0.00 -11.25
CA PHE A 114 3.32 0.27 -10.05
C PHE A 114 2.47 1.52 -10.21
N LEU A 115 1.16 1.32 -10.33
CA LEU A 115 0.16 2.36 -10.57
C LEU A 115 -0.66 2.62 -9.31
N ASN A 116 -0.59 3.84 -8.75
CA ASN A 116 -1.47 4.25 -7.66
C ASN A 116 -1.95 5.71 -7.84
N PRO A 117 -3.19 5.92 -8.33
CA PRO A 117 -3.75 7.27 -8.51
C PRO A 117 -3.87 8.07 -7.22
N ALA A 118 -3.98 7.43 -6.04
CA ALA A 118 -4.09 8.15 -4.77
C ALA A 118 -2.77 8.81 -4.35
N GLY A 119 -1.64 8.28 -4.82
CA GLY A 119 -0.30 8.79 -4.50
C GLY A 119 0.63 7.71 -3.99
N ILE A 120 1.93 8.01 -4.06
CA ILE A 120 3.01 7.10 -3.67
C ILE A 120 4.03 7.89 -2.84
N ILE A 121 4.29 7.44 -1.63
CA ILE A 121 5.26 8.05 -0.72
C ILE A 121 6.35 7.02 -0.47
N PHE A 122 7.56 7.31 -0.91
CA PHE A 122 8.73 6.51 -0.57
C PHE A 122 9.36 7.04 0.72
N GLY A 123 9.37 6.19 1.74
CA GLY A 123 9.97 6.45 3.03
C GLY A 123 11.49 6.43 3.01
N ALA A 124 12.10 6.64 4.18
CA ALA A 124 13.55 6.69 4.30
C ALA A 124 14.22 5.33 4.05
N ASN A 125 13.51 4.23 4.32
CA ASN A 125 14.01 2.85 4.25
C ASN A 125 13.56 2.12 2.98
N ALA A 126 12.95 2.85 2.05
CA ALA A 126 12.48 2.32 0.77
C ALA A 126 13.64 1.72 -0.05
N GLN A 127 13.48 0.46 -0.41
CA GLN A 127 14.46 -0.32 -1.17
C GLN A 127 13.78 -1.02 -2.34
N LEU A 128 14.48 -1.12 -3.46
CA LEU A 128 14.07 -1.90 -4.62
C LEU A 128 15.13 -2.95 -4.94
N ASP A 129 14.70 -4.20 -4.99
CA ASP A 129 15.44 -5.33 -5.56
C ASP A 129 14.62 -5.92 -6.72
N VAL A 130 14.61 -5.17 -7.83
CA VAL A 130 13.88 -5.50 -9.06
C VAL A 130 14.92 -5.82 -10.11
N GLY A 131 14.84 -7.02 -10.71
CA GLY A 131 15.85 -7.44 -11.68
C GLY A 131 15.75 -6.73 -13.04
N GLY A 132 14.56 -6.21 -13.37
CA GLY A 132 14.34 -5.31 -14.51
C GLY A 132 14.22 -3.84 -14.08
N SER A 133 13.33 -3.13 -14.76
CA SER A 133 12.99 -1.73 -14.53
C SER A 133 11.90 -1.59 -13.48
N PHE A 134 11.95 -0.51 -12.69
CA PHE A 134 10.84 -0.12 -11.82
C PHE A 134 10.23 1.19 -12.30
N ILE A 135 8.93 1.18 -12.58
CA ILE A 135 8.15 2.32 -13.05
C ILE A 135 7.01 2.58 -12.06
N ALA A 136 7.00 3.75 -11.44
CA ALA A 136 5.92 4.18 -10.54
C ALA A 136 5.17 5.37 -11.12
N THR A 137 3.84 5.36 -11.02
CA THR A 137 2.99 6.43 -11.57
C THR A 137 1.69 6.61 -10.79
N THR A 138 1.17 7.85 -10.80
CA THR A 138 -0.14 8.23 -10.25
C THR A 138 -1.21 8.40 -11.33
N GLY A 139 -0.97 7.87 -12.53
CA GLY A 139 -2.00 7.80 -13.58
C GLY A 139 -3.15 6.89 -13.19
N ASP A 140 -4.29 7.05 -13.87
CA ASP A 140 -5.50 6.26 -13.63
C ASP A 140 -5.43 4.89 -14.31
N ARG A 141 -4.74 4.80 -15.46
CA ARG A 141 -4.64 3.58 -16.28
C ARG A 141 -3.46 3.58 -17.23
N LEU A 142 -3.00 2.37 -17.54
CA LEU A 142 -2.10 2.05 -18.65
C LEU A 142 -2.92 1.72 -19.90
N ILE A 143 -2.46 2.23 -21.04
CA ILE A 143 -3.02 1.97 -22.36
C ILE A 143 -2.01 1.14 -23.14
N PHE A 144 -2.43 -0.01 -23.64
CA PHE A 144 -1.60 -0.93 -24.41
C PHE A 144 -1.70 -0.67 -25.91
N GLU A 145 -0.73 -1.18 -26.67
CA GLU A 145 -0.66 -0.98 -28.13
C GLU A 145 -1.94 -1.41 -28.87
N ASP A 146 -2.57 -2.48 -28.40
CA ASP A 146 -3.82 -3.02 -28.94
C ASP A 146 -5.07 -2.22 -28.53
N GLY A 147 -4.90 -1.13 -27.78
CA GLY A 147 -5.96 -0.28 -27.25
C GLY A 147 -6.65 -0.82 -26.00
N THR A 148 -6.20 -1.95 -25.44
CA THR A 148 -6.70 -2.44 -24.14
C THR A 148 -6.19 -1.55 -23.01
N GLU A 149 -6.93 -1.55 -21.89
CA GLU A 149 -6.64 -0.70 -20.75
C GLU A 149 -6.61 -1.48 -19.44
N PHE A 150 -5.59 -1.20 -18.63
CA PHE A 150 -5.47 -1.68 -17.25
C PHE A 150 -5.45 -0.49 -16.29
N GLY A 151 -6.53 -0.31 -15.53
CA GLY A 151 -6.77 0.92 -14.76
C GLY A 151 -7.04 0.70 -13.28
N ALA A 152 -6.51 1.57 -12.43
CA ALA A 152 -6.81 1.62 -11.01
C ALA A 152 -8.20 2.21 -10.70
N VAL A 153 -8.75 3.02 -11.61
CA VAL A 153 -10.11 3.56 -11.52
C VAL A 153 -11.08 2.67 -12.29
N ASN A 154 -12.12 2.16 -11.61
CA ASN A 154 -13.06 1.15 -12.12
C ASN A 154 -12.39 -0.17 -12.54
N PRO A 155 -11.68 -0.85 -11.61
CA PRO A 155 -10.82 -1.99 -11.92
C PRO A 155 -11.53 -3.19 -12.55
N GLU A 156 -12.83 -3.37 -12.27
CA GLU A 156 -13.70 -4.43 -12.82
C GLU A 156 -13.92 -4.35 -14.34
N LYS A 157 -13.62 -3.19 -14.95
CA LYS A 157 -13.81 -2.97 -16.39
C LYS A 157 -12.52 -3.13 -17.21
N SER A 158 -11.39 -3.38 -16.57
CA SER A 158 -10.11 -3.51 -17.26
C SER A 158 -10.02 -4.80 -18.07
N LEU A 159 -9.39 -4.70 -19.23
CA LEU A 159 -9.08 -5.83 -20.08
C LEU A 159 -7.59 -6.16 -19.95
N LEU A 160 -7.25 -7.44 -20.04
CA LEU A 160 -5.88 -7.93 -19.87
C LEU A 160 -5.34 -8.37 -21.23
N THR A 161 -4.06 -8.09 -21.49
CA THR A 161 -3.44 -8.29 -22.81
C THR A 161 -2.01 -8.82 -22.72
N VAL A 162 -1.51 -9.31 -23.86
CA VAL A 162 -0.12 -9.69 -24.10
C VAL A 162 0.73 -8.54 -24.68
N SER A 163 0.10 -7.42 -25.08
CA SER A 163 0.80 -6.27 -25.67
C SER A 163 1.61 -5.48 -24.64
N PHE A 164 2.47 -4.59 -25.12
CA PHE A 164 3.23 -3.66 -24.29
C PHE A 164 2.44 -2.34 -24.08
N PRO A 165 2.64 -1.64 -22.95
CA PRO A 165 2.03 -0.33 -22.72
C PRO A 165 2.64 0.72 -23.64
N VAL A 166 1.78 1.51 -24.30
CA VAL A 166 2.19 2.61 -25.19
C VAL A 166 1.72 3.97 -24.67
N GLY A 167 0.84 3.98 -23.68
CA GLY A 167 0.25 5.20 -23.13
C GLY A 167 -0.04 5.11 -21.64
N LEU A 168 -0.11 6.29 -21.03
CA LEU A 168 -0.48 6.50 -19.65
C LEU A 168 -1.51 7.63 -19.61
N GLN A 169 -2.66 7.38 -18.98
CA GLN A 169 -3.70 8.39 -18.82
C GLN A 169 -3.78 8.82 -17.37
N TYR A 170 -3.63 10.13 -17.13
CA TYR A 170 -3.77 10.74 -15.82
C TYR A 170 -5.21 11.21 -15.58
N GLY A 171 -5.71 11.02 -14.36
CA GLY A 171 -6.91 11.68 -13.85
C GLY A 171 -6.56 12.76 -12.83
N ASN A 172 -7.19 12.73 -11.65
CA ASN A 172 -6.90 13.63 -10.53
C ASN A 172 -5.68 13.17 -9.70
N GLY A 173 -4.65 12.66 -10.37
CA GLY A 173 -3.55 11.90 -9.75
C GLY A 173 -2.93 12.56 -8.52
N GLY A 174 -2.60 11.74 -7.52
CA GLY A 174 -1.93 12.14 -6.30
C GLY A 174 -0.44 12.44 -6.50
N ALA A 175 0.24 12.75 -5.39
CA ALA A 175 1.66 13.05 -5.38
C ALA A 175 2.53 11.79 -5.39
N ILE A 176 3.70 11.88 -6.03
CA ILE A 176 4.84 10.99 -5.76
C ILE A 176 5.85 11.78 -4.93
N ALA A 177 6.17 11.30 -3.72
CA ALA A 177 7.04 11.99 -2.79
C ALA A 177 8.15 11.08 -2.24
N LEU A 178 9.31 11.67 -1.98
CA LEU A 178 10.47 11.04 -1.34
C LEU A 178 10.67 11.69 0.02
N LEU A 179 10.62 10.91 1.10
CA LEU A 179 10.89 11.44 2.43
C LEU A 179 12.40 11.58 2.67
N PRO A 180 12.86 12.63 3.39
CA PRO A 180 14.28 12.88 3.59
C PRO A 180 14.97 11.72 4.31
N ASN A 181 16.13 11.29 3.80
CA ASN A 181 17.04 10.39 4.52
C ASN A 181 18.48 10.88 4.34
N ALA A 182 19.18 11.14 5.46
CA ALA A 182 20.58 11.59 5.46
C ALA A 182 21.59 10.48 5.10
N ASN A 183 21.16 9.22 5.00
CA ASN A 183 22.00 8.02 4.93
C ASN A 183 21.68 7.12 3.71
N ARG A 184 21.28 7.68 2.56
CA ARG A 184 21.08 6.88 1.34
C ARG A 184 22.43 6.37 0.82
N VAL A 185 22.81 5.17 1.26
CA VAL A 185 24.04 4.50 0.82
C VAL A 185 23.74 3.74 -0.45
N PHE A 186 24.39 4.06 -1.57
CA PHE A 186 24.28 3.23 -2.77
C PHE A 186 24.95 1.87 -2.49
N SER A 187 24.16 0.82 -2.24
CA SER A 187 24.67 -0.54 -2.10
C SER A 187 24.56 -1.27 -3.44
N SER A 188 25.46 -2.21 -3.73
CA SER A 188 25.50 -2.96 -4.99
C SER A 188 24.41 -4.02 -5.13
N SER A 189 23.50 -4.15 -4.15
CA SER A 189 22.51 -5.22 -4.06
C SER A 189 21.06 -4.73 -4.11
N GLY A 190 20.83 -3.46 -4.48
CA GLY A 190 19.49 -2.87 -4.60
C GLY A 190 19.54 -1.35 -4.66
N LEU A 191 18.50 -0.73 -5.25
CA LEU A 191 18.37 0.72 -5.34
C LEU A 191 17.67 1.24 -4.08
N ASN A 192 18.35 2.12 -3.34
CA ASN A 192 17.72 2.94 -2.30
C ASN A 192 16.96 4.08 -2.98
N VAL A 193 15.64 4.11 -2.81
CA VAL A 193 14.74 5.03 -3.52
C VAL A 193 14.62 6.35 -2.85
#